data_AF-A0AAC9W9B3-F1
#
_entry.id   AF-A0AAC9W9B3-F1
#
_cell.length_a   1.000
_cell.length_b   1.000
_cell.length_c   1.000
_cell.angle_alpha   90.00
_cell.angle_beta   90.00
_cell.angle_gamma   90.00
#
_symmetry.space_group_name_H-M   'P 1'
#
loop_
_entity.id
_entity.type
_entity.pdbx_description
1 polymer ?
#
loop_
_entity_poly.entity_id
_entity_poly.type
_entity_poly.pdbx_seq_one_letter_code
_entity_poly.pdbx_strand_id
1 'polypeptide(L)'
;MILDDVQFVKNDIQNRIKFRNFKNLSKYFWVTASVKKGSSRKKINDVQFFSYEKFKEEFMRNFDSTYKKSPFYPFLLNYLTGCFSEKFENISKFNNHCLMLLMEQLNIDIKWHLSSDLTQIYSVPNLSHFVRLNIRLYRTY
;
A
#
# COMPACT_ATOMS: atom_id res chain seq x y z
N MET A 1 -9.28 -6.48 8.09
CA MET A 1 -8.10 -6.00 8.85
C MET A 1 -7.02 -5.61 7.87
N ILE A 2 -6.39 -4.45 8.06
CA ILE A 2 -5.29 -3.94 7.22
C ILE A 2 -4.00 -4.08 8.01
N LEU A 3 -3.00 -4.73 7.41
CA LEU A 3 -1.71 -5.03 8.04
C LEU A 3 -0.72 -3.87 7.85
N ASP A 4 -0.90 -2.80 8.62
CA ASP A 4 -0.12 -1.56 8.48
C ASP A 4 1.19 -1.56 9.28
N ASP A 5 1.40 -2.53 10.16
CA ASP A 5 2.52 -2.58 11.10
C ASP A 5 3.48 -3.77 10.85
N VAL A 6 3.38 -4.39 9.68
CA VAL A 6 4.29 -5.45 9.22
C VAL A 6 5.65 -4.91 8.82
N GLN A 7 6.64 -5.79 8.75
CA GLN A 7 7.98 -5.44 8.28
C GLN A 7 7.93 -4.91 6.84
N PHE A 8 8.60 -3.77 6.62
CA PHE A 8 8.77 -3.19 5.30
C PHE A 8 9.78 -4.00 4.48
N VAL A 9 9.35 -4.42 3.29
CA VAL A 9 10.23 -5.09 2.32
C VAL A 9 10.52 -4.13 1.18
N LYS A 10 11.78 -3.68 1.10
CA LYS A 10 12.22 -2.77 0.03
C LYS A 10 12.17 -3.50 -1.31
N ASN A 11 11.69 -2.79 -2.33
CA ASN A 11 11.49 -3.33 -3.69
C ASN A 11 10.44 -4.44 -3.70
N ASP A 12 9.40 -4.32 -2.90
CA ASP A 12 8.22 -5.18 -2.97
C ASP A 12 7.00 -4.34 -3.36
N ILE A 13 5.86 -4.98 -3.64
CA ILE A 13 4.61 -4.30 -4.03
C ILE A 13 4.18 -3.23 -3.02
N GLN A 14 4.66 -3.32 -1.78
CA GLN A 14 4.49 -2.31 -0.73
C GLN A 14 4.95 -0.91 -1.15
N ASN A 15 5.99 -0.80 -1.99
CA ASN A 15 6.59 0.49 -2.39
C ASN A 15 6.82 0.64 -3.89
N ARG A 16 6.27 -0.25 -4.74
CA ARG A 16 6.36 -0.12 -6.19
C ARG A 16 5.18 -0.75 -6.91
N ILE A 17 4.85 -0.18 -8.06
CA ILE A 17 3.78 -0.65 -8.93
C ILE A 17 4.37 -1.04 -10.29
N LYS A 18 3.83 -2.12 -10.87
CA LYS A 18 4.27 -2.66 -12.15
C LYS A 18 3.44 -2.08 -13.29
N PHE A 19 4.10 -1.51 -14.28
CA PHE A 19 3.48 -0.92 -15.47
C PHE A 19 3.80 -1.77 -16.70
N ARG A 20 2.84 -1.83 -17.63
CA ARG A 20 3.04 -2.47 -18.94
C ARG A 20 3.88 -1.56 -19.84
N ASN A 21 4.77 -2.15 -20.62
CA ASN A 21 5.49 -1.40 -21.65
C ASN A 21 4.74 -1.48 -22.99
N PHE A 22 4.22 -0.35 -23.49
CA PHE A 22 3.52 -0.34 -24.78
C PHE A 22 4.43 -0.37 -26.00
N LYS A 23 5.73 -0.04 -25.85
CA LYS A 23 6.71 -0.24 -26.93
C LYS A 23 7.07 -1.71 -27.09
N ASN A 24 6.96 -2.50 -26.02
CA ASN A 24 7.17 -3.94 -26.06
C ASN A 24 6.19 -4.63 -25.11
N LEU A 25 5.10 -5.15 -25.68
CA LEU A 25 3.97 -5.71 -24.95
C LEU A 25 4.31 -6.93 -24.08
N SER A 26 5.47 -7.56 -24.28
CA SER A 26 6.00 -8.66 -23.45
C SER A 26 6.76 -8.18 -22.20
N LYS A 27 7.05 -6.88 -22.10
CA LYS A 27 7.86 -6.29 -21.04
C LYS A 27 7.03 -5.44 -20.09
N TYR A 28 7.58 -5.30 -18.88
CA TYR A 28 7.05 -4.46 -17.82
C TYR A 28 8.17 -3.64 -17.20
N PHE A 29 7.82 -2.58 -16.50
CA PHE A 29 8.74 -1.79 -15.70
C PHE A 29 8.11 -1.46 -14.34
N TRP A 30 8.94 -1.11 -13.37
CA TRP A 30 8.51 -0.76 -12.02
C TRP A 30 8.60 0.74 -11.81
N VAL A 31 7.54 1.34 -11.27
CA VAL A 31 7.57 2.69 -10.70
C VAL A 31 7.69 2.53 -9.20
N THR A 32 8.76 3.03 -8.60
CA THR A 32 9.11 2.78 -7.19
C THR A 32 9.05 4.06 -6.38
N ALA A 33 8.28 4.05 -5.30
CA ALA A 33 8.30 5.11 -4.29
C ALA A 33 9.66 5.13 -3.59
N SER A 34 10.37 6.25 -3.75
CA SER A 34 11.62 6.49 -3.04
C SER A 34 11.34 6.76 -1.57
N VAL A 35 12.01 6.02 -0.69
CA VAL A 35 11.84 6.10 0.77
C VAL A 35 13.10 6.59 1.45
N LYS A 36 12.96 7.24 2.60
CA LYS A 36 14.10 7.57 3.46
C LYS A 36 14.80 6.27 3.89
N LYS A 37 16.13 6.29 3.92
CA LYS A 37 16.92 5.16 4.41
C LYS A 37 16.57 4.86 5.88
N GLY A 38 16.59 3.58 6.24
CA GLY A 38 16.28 3.13 7.59
C GLY A 38 16.73 1.70 7.81
N SER A 39 16.51 1.19 9.03
CA SER A 39 16.79 -0.19 9.40
C SER A 39 16.02 -1.18 8.53
N SER A 40 16.61 -2.34 8.24
CA SER A 40 15.96 -3.45 7.51
C SER A 40 14.75 -4.05 8.23
N ARG A 41 14.61 -3.80 9.53
CA ARG A 41 13.50 -4.29 10.38
C ARG A 41 12.39 -3.27 10.61
N LYS A 42 12.40 -2.17 9.85
CA LYS A 42 11.44 -1.07 10.03
C LYS A 42 10.03 -1.52 9.62
N LYS A 43 9.00 -1.14 10.39
CA LYS A 43 7.60 -1.38 10.04
C LYS A 43 7.16 -0.43 8.91
N ILE A 44 6.23 -0.86 8.05
CA ILE A 44 5.78 -0.06 6.91
C ILE A 44 5.11 1.27 7.33
N ASN A 45 4.37 1.29 8.45
CA ASN A 45 3.82 2.51 9.05
C ASN A 45 4.85 3.51 9.59
N ASP A 46 6.14 3.14 9.68
CA ASP A 46 7.22 4.08 10.01
C ASP A 46 7.97 4.59 8.76
N VAL A 47 7.76 3.99 7.58
CA VAL A 47 8.53 4.28 6.36
C VAL A 47 8.06 5.55 5.67
N GLN A 48 8.89 6.58 5.72
CA GLN A 48 8.59 7.87 5.09
C GLN A 48 9.06 7.94 3.64
N PHE A 49 8.29 8.65 2.82
CA PHE A 49 8.74 9.05 1.49
C PHE A 49 10.01 9.90 1.59
N PHE A 50 10.96 9.65 0.68
CA PHE A 50 12.09 10.55 0.46
C PHE A 50 11.59 11.85 -0.18
N SER A 51 10.72 11.75 -1.18
CA SER A 51 10.01 12.87 -1.78
C SER A 51 8.68 12.38 -2.36
N TYR A 52 7.57 12.74 -1.71
CA TYR A 52 6.22 12.37 -2.15
C TYR A 52 5.88 13.02 -3.50
N GLU A 53 6.17 14.32 -3.66
CA GLU A 53 5.85 15.05 -4.90
C GLU A 53 6.57 14.48 -6.12
N LYS A 54 7.88 14.15 -5.98
CA LYS A 54 8.62 13.52 -7.08
C LYS A 54 8.05 12.16 -7.45
N PHE A 55 7.64 11.37 -6.45
CA PHE A 55 6.98 10.09 -6.69
C PHE A 55 5.63 10.27 -7.41
N LYS A 56 4.80 11.20 -6.95
CA LYS A 56 3.51 11.56 -7.59
C LYS A 56 3.71 11.98 -9.05
N GLU A 57 4.64 12.90 -9.31
CA GLU A 57 4.93 13.38 -10.65
C GLU A 57 5.40 12.25 -11.58
N GLU A 58 6.37 11.45 -11.11
CA GLU A 58 6.89 10.32 -11.88
C GLU A 58 5.80 9.27 -12.15
N PHE A 59 4.99 8.95 -11.14
CA PHE A 59 3.89 8.01 -11.26
C PHE A 59 2.87 8.50 -12.28
N MET A 60 2.39 9.73 -12.16
CA MET A 60 1.37 10.30 -13.05
C MET A 60 1.89 10.43 -14.48
N ARG A 61 3.16 10.79 -14.67
CA ARG A 61 3.79 10.83 -16.01
C ARG A 61 3.87 9.44 -16.64
N ASN A 62 4.28 8.43 -15.87
CA ASN A 62 4.32 7.05 -16.35
C ASN A 62 2.90 6.53 -16.65
N PHE A 63 1.92 6.88 -15.82
CA PHE A 63 0.52 6.55 -16.03
C PHE A 63 -0.05 7.18 -17.30
N ASP A 64 0.13 8.48 -17.51
CA ASP A 64 -0.33 9.16 -18.73
C ASP A 64 0.32 8.54 -19.98
N SER A 65 1.65 8.48 -20.01
CA SER A 65 2.36 7.93 -21.18
C SER A 65 2.01 6.48 -21.48
N THR A 66 1.69 5.69 -20.46
CA THR A 66 1.34 4.28 -20.60
C THR A 66 -0.13 4.13 -21.03
N TYR A 67 -1.07 4.72 -20.30
CA TYR A 67 -2.49 4.36 -20.41
C TYR A 67 -3.37 5.43 -21.08
N LYS A 68 -2.86 6.58 -21.53
CA LYS A 68 -3.67 7.67 -22.12
C LYS A 68 -4.64 7.27 -23.22
N LYS A 69 -4.31 6.23 -24.00
CA LYS A 69 -5.15 5.71 -25.09
C LYS A 69 -6.06 4.54 -24.67
N SER A 70 -6.05 4.17 -23.38
CA SER A 70 -6.88 3.09 -22.85
C SER A 70 -8.34 3.52 -22.76
N PRO A 71 -9.31 2.67 -23.11
CA PRO A 71 -10.74 2.97 -22.93
C PRO A 71 -11.11 3.35 -21.48
N PHE A 72 -10.40 2.80 -20.50
CA PHE A 72 -10.64 3.05 -19.07
C PHE A 72 -9.72 4.12 -18.46
N TYR A 73 -8.98 4.87 -19.29
CA TYR A 73 -8.11 5.93 -18.81
C TYR A 73 -8.83 6.98 -17.96
N PRO A 74 -9.99 7.53 -18.37
CA PRO A 74 -10.67 8.56 -17.58
C PRO A 74 -11.09 8.05 -16.19
N PHE A 75 -11.56 6.80 -16.12
CA PHE A 75 -11.95 6.16 -14.87
C PHE A 75 -10.74 6.03 -13.91
N LEU A 76 -9.63 5.48 -14.43
CA LEU A 76 -8.41 5.32 -13.63
C LEU A 76 -7.78 6.67 -13.26
N LEU A 77 -7.83 7.67 -14.14
CA LEU A 77 -7.35 9.02 -13.84
C LEU A 77 -8.13 9.64 -12.69
N ASN A 78 -9.47 9.49 -12.67
CA ASN A 78 -10.30 9.98 -11.58
C ASN A 78 -9.93 9.32 -10.25
N TYR A 79 -9.81 7.98 -10.23
CA TYR A 79 -9.35 7.24 -9.06
C TYR A 79 -7.98 7.71 -8.57
N LEU A 80 -6.98 7.77 -9.47
CA LEU A 80 -5.62 8.18 -9.13
C LEU A 80 -5.55 9.63 -8.66
N THR A 81 -6.36 10.53 -9.21
CA THR A 81 -6.47 11.91 -8.74
C THR A 81 -6.98 11.96 -7.31
N GLY A 82 -7.93 11.10 -6.94
CA GLY A 82 -8.35 10.88 -5.56
C GLY A 82 -7.22 10.35 -4.66
N CYS A 83 -6.47 9.35 -5.12
CA CYS A 83 -5.34 8.79 -4.38
C CYS A 83 -4.24 9.82 -4.09
N PHE A 84 -4.00 10.75 -5.01
CA PHE A 84 -2.99 11.80 -4.90
C PHE A 84 -3.57 13.18 -4.49
N SER A 85 -4.81 13.21 -3.99
CA SER A 85 -5.51 14.45 -3.61
C SER A 85 -4.92 15.12 -2.37
N GLU A 86 -4.32 14.35 -1.48
CA GLU A 86 -3.63 14.82 -0.28
C GLU A 86 -2.16 14.42 -0.28
N LYS A 87 -1.37 15.04 0.60
CA LYS A 87 0.05 14.77 0.73
C LYS A 87 0.30 13.76 1.83
N PHE A 88 1.09 12.73 1.52
CA PHE A 88 1.44 11.69 2.49
C PHE A 88 2.91 11.75 2.88
N GLU A 89 3.16 11.64 4.17
CA GLU A 89 4.52 11.48 4.70
C GLU A 89 4.99 10.02 4.69
N ASN A 90 4.04 9.10 4.88
CA ASN A 90 4.29 7.67 5.10
C ASN A 90 3.61 6.80 4.02
N ILE A 91 4.29 5.72 3.60
CA ILE A 91 3.79 4.79 2.58
C ILE A 91 2.54 4.04 3.03
N SER A 92 2.50 3.56 4.27
CA SER A 92 1.34 2.82 4.79
C SER A 92 0.08 3.68 4.75
N LYS A 93 0.17 4.94 5.18
CA LYS A 93 -0.94 5.90 5.08
C LYS A 93 -1.42 6.10 3.64
N PHE A 94 -0.50 6.29 2.70
CA PHE A 94 -0.84 6.41 1.28
C PHE A 94 -1.52 5.14 0.74
N ASN A 95 -0.99 3.96 1.04
CA ASN A 95 -1.55 2.69 0.60
C ASN A 95 -2.96 2.46 1.19
N ASN A 96 -3.15 2.79 2.47
CA ASN A 96 -4.44 2.67 3.14
C ASN A 96 -5.46 3.62 2.51
N HIS A 97 -5.08 4.88 2.24
CA HIS A 97 -5.95 5.84 1.54
C HIS A 97 -6.38 5.33 0.16
N CYS A 98 -5.44 4.84 -0.65
CA CYS A 98 -5.75 4.27 -1.96
C CYS A 98 -6.72 3.08 -1.84
N LEU A 99 -6.48 2.18 -0.89
CA LEU A 99 -7.34 1.04 -0.64
C LEU A 99 -8.75 1.47 -0.23
N MET A 100 -8.87 2.44 0.68
CA MET A 100 -10.16 2.95 1.14
C MET A 100 -10.96 3.59 0.01
N LEU A 101 -10.32 4.44 -0.81
CA LEU A 101 -10.96 5.01 -1.99
C LEU A 101 -11.42 3.94 -2.99
N LEU A 102 -10.64 2.88 -3.18
CA LEU A 102 -11.02 1.78 -4.06
C LEU A 102 -12.24 1.03 -3.51
N MET A 103 -12.27 0.78 -2.21
CA MET A 103 -13.41 0.13 -1.55
C MET A 103 -14.69 0.95 -1.69
N GLU A 104 -14.60 2.27 -1.52
CA GLU A 104 -15.72 3.20 -1.74
C GLU A 104 -16.20 3.15 -3.19
N GLN A 105 -15.30 3.20 -4.17
CA GLN A 105 -15.66 3.14 -5.60
C GLN A 105 -16.30 1.80 -6.00
N LEU A 106 -15.90 0.71 -5.35
CA LEU A 106 -16.47 -0.62 -5.55
C LEU A 106 -17.72 -0.87 -4.70
N ASN A 107 -18.16 0.11 -3.92
CA ASN A 107 -19.31 0.03 -3.02
C ASN A 107 -19.19 -1.15 -2.03
N ILE A 108 -17.96 -1.40 -1.55
CA ILE A 108 -17.64 -2.46 -0.59
C ILE A 108 -17.75 -1.88 0.82
N ASP A 109 -18.88 -2.17 1.47
CA ASP A 109 -19.09 -1.83 2.88
C ASP A 109 -18.61 -2.97 3.78
N ILE A 110 -17.37 -2.86 4.25
CA ILE A 110 -16.82 -3.77 5.26
C ILE A 110 -16.22 -2.97 6.39
N LYS A 111 -16.43 -3.46 7.62
CA LYS A 111 -15.73 -2.95 8.78
C LYS A 111 -14.24 -3.29 8.67
N TRP A 112 -13.40 -2.27 8.70
CA TRP A 112 -11.96 -2.41 8.67
C TRP A 112 -11.32 -1.87 9.94
N HIS A 113 -10.14 -2.38 10.24
CA HIS A 113 -9.32 -2.02 11.40
C HIS A 113 -7.86 -2.12 10.99
N LEU A 114 -7.02 -1.20 11.46
CA LEU A 114 -5.57 -1.29 11.34
C LEU A 114 -5.05 -2.30 12.36
N SER A 115 -4.03 -3.08 11.99
CA SER A 115 -3.40 -4.02 12.92
C SER A 115 -2.65 -3.29 14.04
N SER A 116 -2.08 -2.11 13.75
CA SER A 116 -1.45 -1.24 14.76
C SER A 116 -2.42 -0.81 15.87
N ASP A 117 -3.67 -0.50 15.54
CA ASP A 117 -4.69 -0.08 16.52
C ASP A 117 -5.08 -1.21 17.48
N LEU A 118 -5.01 -2.48 17.03
CA LEU A 118 -5.42 -3.63 17.82
C LEU A 118 -4.42 -3.99 18.92
N THR A 119 -3.12 -3.72 18.74
CA THR A 119 -2.11 -4.01 19.77
C THR A 119 -2.28 -3.18 21.03
N GLN A 120 -2.87 -1.99 20.94
CA GLN A 120 -3.19 -1.17 22.10
C GLN A 120 -4.28 -1.81 22.99
N ILE A 121 -5.21 -2.55 22.38
CA ILE A 121 -6.32 -3.21 23.09
C ILE A 121 -5.82 -4.37 23.98
N TYR A 122 -4.72 -5.04 23.60
CA TYR A 122 -4.14 -6.14 24.38
C TYR A 122 -3.15 -5.68 25.46
N SER A 123 -2.84 -4.38 25.52
CA SER A 123 -1.93 -3.80 26.53
C SER A 123 -2.66 -3.46 27.85
N VAL A 124 -3.96 -3.77 27.94
CA VAL A 124 -4.69 -3.73 29.22
C VAL A 124 -4.14 -4.85 30.12
N PRO A 125 -3.71 -4.56 31.37
CA PRO A 125 -2.83 -5.45 32.15
C PRO A 125 -3.34 -6.88 32.42
N ASN A 126 -4.62 -7.17 32.19
CA ASN A 126 -5.27 -8.41 32.62
C ASN A 126 -5.77 -9.33 31.49
N LEU A 127 -5.43 -9.10 30.22
CA LEU A 127 -5.84 -9.98 29.10
C LEU A 127 -4.68 -10.72 28.41
N SER A 128 -3.44 -10.52 28.87
CA SER A 128 -2.22 -11.12 28.30
C SER A 128 -2.13 -12.65 28.44
N HIS A 129 -3.00 -13.27 29.24
CA HIS A 129 -2.94 -14.71 29.50
C HIS A 129 -3.78 -15.59 28.56
N PHE A 130 -4.74 -15.05 27.80
CA PHE A 130 -5.76 -15.88 27.13
C PHE A 130 -5.63 -16.10 25.63
N VAL A 131 -4.65 -15.51 24.93
CA VAL A 131 -4.47 -15.74 23.49
C VAL A 131 -3.14 -16.42 23.19
N ARG A 132 -2.94 -17.60 23.79
CA ARG A 132 -2.17 -18.70 23.17
C ARG A 132 -3.14 -19.51 22.29
N LEU A 133 -3.70 -18.90 21.25
CA LEU A 133 -4.55 -19.63 20.30
C LEU A 133 -3.69 -20.24 19.19
N ASN A 134 -3.32 -21.50 19.43
CA ASN A 134 -3.29 -22.60 18.47
C ASN A 134 -2.95 -22.25 17.00
N ILE A 135 -1.67 -21.98 16.72
CA ILE A 135 -1.11 -22.35 15.41
C ILE A 135 -0.35 -23.66 15.62
N ARG A 136 -1.09 -24.76 15.81
CA ARG A 136 -0.53 -26.09 15.55
C ARG A 136 -0.44 -26.20 14.03
N LEU A 137 0.80 -26.23 13.57
CA LEU A 137 1.21 -26.54 12.21
C LEU A 137 0.39 -27.72 11.66
N TYR A 138 -0.52 -27.44 10.71
CA TYR A 138 -0.93 -28.48 9.77
C TYR A 138 0.20 -28.64 8.74
N ARG A 139 1.22 -29.41 9.15
CA ARG A 139 2.08 -30.14 8.23
C ARG A 139 1.61 -31.59 8.24
N THR A 140 0.90 -31.97 7.19
CA THR A 140 0.61 -33.33 6.69
C THR A 140 -0.19 -33.07 5.40
N TYR A 141 0.20 -33.51 4.21
CA TYR A 141 0.96 -34.68 3.78
C TYR A 141 2.00 -34.31 2.71
#